data_AF-A0AAD7EWA7-F1
#
_entry.id   AF-A0AAD7EWA7-F1
#
_cell.length_a   1.000
_cell.length_b   1.000
_cell.length_c   1.000
_cell.angle_alpha   90.00
_cell.angle_beta   90.00
_cell.angle_gamma   90.00
#
_symmetry.space_group_name_H-M   'P 1'
#
loop_
_entity.id
_entity.type
_entity.pdbx_description
1 polymer ?
#
loop_
_entity_poly.entity_id
_entity_poly.type
_entity_poly.pdbx_seq_one_letter_code
_entity_poly.pdbx_strand_id
1 'polypeptide(L)'
;MRMLDHFVHDGPNGRHQCIVGEVLGPTLSSYIYLLYDSNVFPGNMARRLAGQMALGVQYLHKRYEDLHRGNILLCPPTAAWSSPANLKTCLDRPHKCWLRAQTPTPHASALW
;
A
#
# COMPACT_ATOMS: atom_id res chain seq x y z
N MET A 1 8.32 2.20 3.26
CA MET A 1 8.28 0.77 2.93
C MET A 1 9.68 0.29 2.63
N ARG A 2 10.17 -0.66 3.44
CA ARG A 2 11.39 -1.41 3.18
C ARG A 2 11.07 -2.78 2.60
N MET A 3 11.76 -3.15 1.52
CA MET A 3 11.77 -4.52 1.02
C MET A 3 12.70 -5.36 1.90
N LEU A 4 12.19 -6.47 2.44
CA LEU A 4 12.92 -7.36 3.34
C LEU A 4 13.49 -8.56 2.58
N ASP A 5 12.74 -9.10 1.63
CA ASP A 5 13.13 -10.27 0.83
C ASP A 5 12.32 -10.34 -0.47
N HIS A 6 12.74 -11.18 -1.40
CA HIS A 6 11.96 -11.56 -2.57
C HIS A 6 12.25 -13.02 -2.96
N PHE A 7 11.24 -13.73 -3.43
CA PHE A 7 11.37 -15.12 -3.87
C PHE A 7 10.44 -15.40 -5.05
N VAL A 8 10.64 -16.55 -5.70
CA VAL A 8 9.73 -17.03 -6.75
C VAL A 8 8.96 -18.23 -6.22
N HIS A 9 7.65 -18.20 -6.38
CA HIS A 9 6.74 -19.27 -5.96
C HIS A 9 6.09 -19.93 -7.17
N ASP A 10 6.21 -21.25 -7.27
CA ASP A 10 5.47 -22.06 -8.24
C ASP A 10 4.02 -22.25 -7.76
N GLY A 11 3.09 -21.58 -8.44
CA GLY A 11 1.66 -21.66 -8.19
C GLY A 11 0.92 -22.46 -9.27
N PRO A 12 -0.39 -22.72 -9.07
CA PRO A 12 -1.21 -23.46 -10.02
C PRO A 12 -1.30 -22.81 -11.42
N ASN A 13 -0.96 -21.52 -11.54
CA ASN A 13 -0.98 -20.77 -12.80
C ASN A 13 0.43 -20.34 -13.27
N GLY A 14 1.49 -20.97 -12.75
CA GLY A 14 2.87 -20.70 -13.14
C GLY A 14 3.72 -20.06 -12.03
N ARG A 15 4.85 -19.45 -12.41
CA ARG A 15 5.82 -18.85 -11.49
C ARG A 15 5.46 -17.42 -11.14
N HIS A 16 5.37 -17.12 -9.85
CA HIS A 16 5.02 -15.80 -9.33
C HIS A 16 6.20 -15.19 -8.57
N GLN A 17 6.58 -13.95 -8.90
CA GLN A 17 7.53 -13.20 -8.09
C GLN A 17 6.81 -12.64 -6.86
N CYS A 18 7.30 -13.00 -5.67
CA CYS A 18 6.76 -12.57 -4.39
C CYS A 18 7.74 -11.60 -3.74
N ILE A 19 7.21 -10.50 -3.20
CA ILE A 19 7.97 -9.46 -2.50
C ILE A 19 7.56 -9.48 -1.03
N VAL A 20 8.54 -9.54 -0.13
CA VAL A 20 8.33 -9.46 1.32
C VAL A 20 8.68 -8.06 1.78
N GLY A 21 7.74 -7.38 2.42
CA GLY A 21 7.90 -6.05 2.98
C GLY A 21 7.70 -6.02 4.49
N GLU A 22 8.06 -4.91 5.11
CA GLU A 22 7.59 -4.61 6.46
C GLU A 22 6.05 -4.56 6.49
N VAL A 23 5.45 -4.94 7.63
CA VAL A 23 4.02 -4.73 7.81
C VAL A 23 3.79 -3.23 7.92
N LEU A 24 2.81 -2.72 7.16
CA LEU A 24 2.36 -1.33 7.14
C LEU A 24 0.85 -1.27 7.37
N GLY A 25 0.37 -0.16 7.90
CA GLY A 25 -1.03 0.06 8.27
C GLY A 25 -1.94 0.24 7.04
N PRO A 26 -3.20 0.65 7.28
CA PRO A 26 -4.14 0.86 6.20
C PRO A 26 -3.64 1.93 5.21
N THR A 27 -4.17 1.87 3.99
CA THR A 27 -4.00 2.97 3.04
C THR A 27 -4.65 4.24 3.60
N LEU A 28 -4.14 5.41 3.20
CA LEU A 28 -4.75 6.68 3.56
C LEU A 28 -6.21 6.76 3.08
N SER A 29 -6.52 6.20 1.89
CA SER A 29 -7.90 6.11 1.40
C SER A 29 -8.81 5.34 2.36
N SER A 30 -8.40 4.15 2.79
CA SER A 30 -9.17 3.34 3.74
C SER A 30 -9.30 4.03 5.10
N TYR A 31 -8.21 4.66 5.57
CA TYR A 31 -8.21 5.40 6.84
C TYR A 31 -9.18 6.58 6.81
N ILE A 32 -9.21 7.35 5.72
CA ILE A 32 -10.14 8.48 5.57
C ILE A 32 -11.58 7.97 5.55
N TYR A 33 -11.86 6.96 4.72
CA TYR A 33 -13.20 6.39 4.54
C TYR A 33 -13.78 5.82 5.84
N LEU A 34 -12.96 5.16 6.66
CA LEU A 34 -13.41 4.50 7.88
C LEU A 34 -13.61 5.44 9.07
N LEU A 35 -12.94 6.60 9.10
CA LEU A 35 -12.88 7.44 10.29
C LEU A 35 -13.50 8.82 10.13
N TYR A 36 -13.77 9.26 8.90
CA TYR A 36 -14.31 10.59 8.63
C TYR A 36 -15.55 10.49 7.76
N ASP A 37 -16.72 10.70 8.36
CA ASP A 37 -18.03 10.57 7.72
C ASP A 37 -18.18 11.42 6.45
N SER A 38 -17.50 12.57 6.39
CA SER A 38 -17.51 13.47 5.24
C SER A 38 -16.36 13.23 4.24
N ASN A 39 -15.54 12.21 4.46
CA ASN A 39 -14.25 11.99 3.78
C ASN A 39 -13.28 13.20 3.86
N VAL A 40 -13.49 14.10 4.82
CA VAL A 40 -12.64 15.27 5.03
C VAL A 40 -11.55 14.93 6.04
N PHE A 41 -10.30 14.96 5.59
CA PHE A 41 -9.14 14.71 6.43
C PHE A 41 -8.73 15.97 7.22
N PRO A 42 -8.46 15.90 8.53
CA PRO A 42 -8.12 17.06 9.35
C PRO A 42 -6.90 17.82 8.84
N GLY A 43 -7.01 19.14 8.69
CA GLY A 43 -5.97 19.96 8.07
C GLY A 43 -4.61 19.94 8.78
N ASN A 44 -4.61 19.82 10.11
CA ASN A 44 -3.40 19.67 10.92
C ASN A 44 -2.66 18.36 10.61
N MET A 45 -3.39 17.24 10.43
CA MET A 45 -2.83 15.96 10.03
C MET A 45 -2.39 15.98 8.57
N ALA A 46 -3.19 16.60 7.69
CA ALA A 46 -2.88 16.76 6.28
C ALA A 46 -1.54 17.46 6.08
N ARG A 47 -1.28 18.55 6.83
CA ARG A 47 -0.02 19.29 6.75
C ARG A 47 1.20 18.44 7.13
N ARG A 48 1.08 17.64 8.20
CA ARG A 48 2.15 16.72 8.64
C ARG A 48 2.41 15.65 7.60
N LEU A 49 1.34 15.06 7.07
CA LEU A 49 1.43 14.04 6.03
C LEU A 49 2.06 14.59 4.75
N ALA A 50 1.64 15.78 4.30
CA ALA A 50 2.22 16.44 3.13
C ALA A 50 3.73 16.66 3.28
N GLY A 51 4.20 17.05 4.46
CA GLY A 51 5.63 17.16 4.76
C GLY A 51 6.38 15.83 4.62
N GLN A 52 5.83 14.74 5.15
CA GLN A 52 6.43 13.39 5.00
C GLN A 52 6.43 12.92 3.53
N MET A 53 5.35 13.18 2.81
CA MET A 53 5.25 12.84 1.38
C MET A 53 6.26 13.63 0.56
N ALA A 54 6.45 14.92 0.83
CA ALA A 54 7.44 15.76 0.15
C ALA A 54 8.86 15.21 0.34
N LEU A 55 9.23 14.79 1.55
CA LEU A 55 10.51 14.13 1.81
C LEU A 55 10.64 12.80 1.05
N GLY A 56 9.58 12.00 1.00
CA GLY A 56 9.57 10.74 0.25
C GLY A 56 9.73 10.94 -1.25
N VAL A 57 9.00 11.89 -1.83
CA VAL A 57 9.11 12.24 -3.26
C VAL A 57 10.48 12.82 -3.59
N GLN A 58 11.01 13.67 -2.71
CA GLN A 58 12.38 14.17 -2.83
C GLN A 58 13.36 13.01 -2.84
N TYR A 59 13.26 12.04 -1.92
CA TYR A 59 14.14 10.86 -1.90
C TYR A 59 14.06 10.02 -3.18
N LEU A 60 12.86 9.85 -3.77
CA LEU A 60 12.64 9.05 -4.98
C LEU A 60 13.11 9.73 -6.29
N HIS A 61 13.51 11.01 -6.24
CA HIS A 61 14.03 11.78 -7.39
C HIS A 61 13.23 11.59 -8.69
N LYS A 62 11.93 11.93 -8.67
CA LYS A 62 11.05 12.05 -9.87
C LYS A 62 10.59 10.72 -10.53
N ARG A 63 10.84 9.55 -9.92
CA ARG A 63 10.47 8.24 -10.49
C ARG A 63 9.09 7.70 -10.10
N TYR A 64 8.25 8.49 -9.45
CA TYR A 64 7.00 7.99 -8.90
C TYR A 64 5.80 8.63 -9.60
N GLU A 65 5.23 7.90 -10.55
CA GLU A 65 4.12 8.37 -11.39
C GLU A 65 2.74 8.05 -10.77
N ASP A 66 2.69 7.23 -9.71
CA ASP A 66 1.44 6.69 -9.15
C ASP A 66 1.18 7.15 -7.69
N LEU A 67 1.40 8.44 -7.41
CA LEU A 67 1.16 9.04 -6.08
C LEU A 67 -0.31 9.37 -5.87
N HIS A 68 -1.04 8.43 -5.28
CA HIS A 68 -2.42 8.64 -4.84
C HIS A 68 -2.66 8.08 -3.44
N ARG A 69 -3.81 8.44 -2.84
CA ARG A 69 -4.17 8.08 -1.46
C ARG A 69 -4.22 6.56 -1.19
N GLY A 70 -4.38 5.75 -2.22
CA GLY A 70 -4.37 4.28 -2.13
C GLY A 70 -2.96 3.69 -2.02
N ASN A 71 -1.94 4.40 -2.50
CA ASN A 71 -0.53 3.99 -2.44
C ASN A 71 0.22 4.60 -1.26
N ILE A 72 -0.47 5.34 -0.39
CA ILE A 72 0.09 5.89 0.84
C ILE A 72 -0.33 4.97 1.99
N LEU A 73 0.62 4.23 2.55
CA LEU A 73 0.40 3.38 3.70
C LEU A 73 0.79 4.13 4.98
N LEU A 74 -0.07 4.09 6.00
CA LEU A 74 0.23 4.69 7.29
C LEU A 74 1.09 3.73 8.12
N CYS A 75 2.17 4.22 8.71
CA CYS A 75 2.95 3.42 9.66
C CYS A 75 2.27 3.49 11.04
N PRO A 76 1.88 2.37 11.66
CA PRO A 76 1.34 2.40 13.00
C PRO A 76 2.43 2.74 14.03
N PRO A 77 2.03 3.14 15.25
CA PRO A 77 2.98 3.37 16.32
C PRO A 77 3.83 2.12 16.60
N THR A 78 5.14 2.32 16.74
CA THR A 78 6.18 1.29 16.78
C THR A 78 5.93 0.14 17.77
N ALA A 79 5.15 0.37 18.82
CA ALA A 79 4.83 -0.62 19.86
C ALA A 79 3.81 -1.70 19.43
N ALA A 80 2.96 -1.44 18.43
CA ALA A 80 1.91 -2.39 18.07
C ALA A 80 2.47 -3.67 17.43
N TRP A 81 3.53 -3.56 16.62
CA TRP A 81 4.01 -4.63 15.73
C TRP A 81 5.41 -5.14 16.03
N SER A 82 6.02 -4.68 17.13
CA SER A 82 7.38 -5.11 17.52
C SER A 82 7.44 -6.57 17.98
N SER A 83 6.29 -7.19 18.32
CA SER A 83 6.21 -8.59 18.74
C SER A 83 5.50 -9.46 17.69
N PRO A 84 6.09 -10.58 17.25
CA PRO A 84 5.44 -11.57 16.38
C PRO A 84 4.10 -12.09 16.93
N ALA A 85 3.90 -12.06 18.25
CA ALA A 85 2.65 -12.45 18.89
C ALA A 85 1.50 -11.46 18.60
N ASN A 86 1.82 -10.16 18.55
CA ASN A 86 0.84 -9.11 18.23
C ASN A 86 0.48 -9.13 16.74
N LEU A 87 1.43 -9.53 15.88
CA LEU A 87 1.23 -9.59 14.43
C LEU A 87 0.10 -10.55 14.04
N LYS A 88 0.01 -11.72 14.69
CA LYS A 88 -1.09 -12.69 14.49
C LYS A 88 -2.44 -12.21 15.03
N THR A 89 -2.43 -11.27 15.98
CA THR A 89 -3.64 -10.72 16.59
C THR A 89 -4.17 -9.53 15.79
N CYS A 90 -3.27 -8.76 15.16
CA CYS A 90 -3.62 -7.59 14.34
C CYS A 90 -3.86 -7.91 12.86
N LEU A 91 -3.28 -9.00 12.35
CA LEU A 91 -3.50 -9.47 10.98
C LEU A 91 -4.44 -10.66 11.03
N ASP A 92 -5.64 -10.48 10.50
CA ASP A 92 -6.58 -11.58 10.28
C ASP A 92 -5.95 -12.67 9.40
N ARG A 93 -6.60 -13.84 9.35
CA ARG A 93 -6.19 -14.89 8.42
C ARG A 93 -6.11 -14.31 6.99
N PRO A 94 -5.03 -14.58 6.24
CA PRO A 94 -4.90 -14.06 4.89
C PRO A 94 -6.12 -14.45 4.07
N HIS A 95 -6.88 -13.44 3.64
CA HIS A 95 -8.07 -13.66 2.85
C HIS A 95 -7.67 -13.95 1.40
N LYS A 96 -8.09 -15.11 0.87
CA LYS A 96 -7.93 -15.39 -0.57
C LYS A 96 -8.97 -14.56 -1.33
N CYS A 97 -8.58 -13.38 -1.79
CA CYS A 97 -9.37 -12.64 -2.77
C CYS A 97 -8.93 -13.05 -4.17
N TRP A 98 -9.84 -13.64 -4.95
CA TRP A 98 -9.57 -13.94 -6.35
C TRP A 98 -9.50 -12.63 -7.13
N LEU A 99 -8.28 -12.16 -7.40
CA LEU A 99 -8.07 -11.07 -8.35
C LEU A 99 -8.41 -11.59 -9.73
N ARG A 100 -9.55 -11.16 -10.29
CA ARG A 100 -9.86 -11.42 -11.69
C ARG A 100 -8.84 -10.67 -12.53
N ALA A 101 -8.08 -11.39 -13.37
CA ALA A 101 -7.27 -10.74 -14.40
C ALA A 101 -8.21 -9.83 -15.20
N GLN A 102 -7.96 -8.52 -15.21
CA GLN A 102 -8.65 -7.65 -16.14
C GLN A 102 -8.23 -8.12 -17.52
N THR A 103 -9.18 -8.58 -18.33
CA THR A 103 -8.94 -8.80 -19.76
C THR A 103 -8.38 -7.50 -20.32
N PRO A 104 -7.23 -7.51 -21.02
CA PRO A 104 -6.72 -6.30 -21.64
C PRO A 104 -7.82 -5.78 -22.57
N THR A 105 -8.29 -4.56 -22.30
CA THR A 105 -9.22 -3.86 -23.20
C THR A 105 -8.54 -3.74 -24.56
N PRO A 106 -9.09 -4.31 -25.64
CA PRO A 106 -8.53 -4.14 -26.97
C PRO A 106 -8.99 -2.78 -27.49
N HIS A 107 -8.43 -1.68 -26.98
CA HIS A 107 -8.51 -0.36 -27.62
C HIS A 107 -7.51 0.61 -26.99
N ALA A 108 -6.32 0.68 -27.59
CA ALA A 108 -5.54 1.91 -27.70
C ALA A 108 -4.45 1.74 -28.77
N SER A 109 -4.85 1.30 -29.97
CA SER A 109 -4.12 1.60 -31.20
C SER A 109 -4.73 2.87 -31.77
N ALA A 110 -4.19 4.04 -31.42
CA ALA A 110 -4.17 5.28 -32.22
C ALA A 110 -3.86 6.49 -31.33
N LEU A 111 -2.79 7.21 -31.70
CA LEU A 111 -2.40 8.56 -31.29
C LEU A 111 -1.73 8.71 -29.92
N TRP A 112 -0.43 8.43 -29.88
CA TRP A 112 0.60 9.47 -29.69
C TRP A 112 1.71 9.25 -30.72
#